data_AF-A4ZQ08-F1
#
_entry.id   AF-A4ZQ08-F1
#
_cell.length_a   1.000
_cell.length_b   1.000
_cell.length_c   1.000
_cell.angle_alpha   90.00
_cell.angle_beta   90.00
_cell.angle_gamma   90.00
#
_symmetry.space_group_name_H-M   'P 1'
#
loop_
_entity.id
_entity.type
_entity.pdbx_description
1 polymer ?
#
loop_
_entity_poly.entity_id
_entity_poly.type
_entity_poly.pdbx_seq_one_letter_code
_entity_poly.pdbx_strand_id
1 'polypeptide(L)'
;DPSDFSRFYPIFKVMQDTGLVLNIHGERPSIQSEGINVINAEPKFLPALFAIHRDFPRLRIVLEHCTTRAAIHAISEINKDLKKGEIPTVVGSITAHHLFLTIDDWTGNPVNYCKPVAKFAEDRDALVRAATSGKSYFIFGSDSAPHEISKKCTFNKIAAGVYTQPYVLSYLAELFERNGKLDMLKNFVSKFGSRFYGMDDESKLACKDRCYLVKKPVQIPEKLCYNGIELTIFRPCKELSWSVEWR
;
A
#
# COMPACT_ATOMS: atom_id res chain seq x y z
N ASP A 1 -11.02 18.27 17.07
CA ASP A 1 -11.31 17.17 16.13
C ASP A 1 -10.00 16.42 15.88
N PRO A 2 -9.92 15.08 16.04
CA PRO A 2 -8.69 14.32 15.70
C PRO A 2 -8.25 14.44 14.24
N SER A 3 -9.09 15.04 13.37
CA SER A 3 -8.78 15.36 11.98
C SER A 3 -8.48 16.84 11.74
N ASP A 4 -8.35 17.65 12.79
CA ASP A 4 -7.87 19.03 12.69
C ASP A 4 -6.34 19.05 12.57
N PHE A 5 -5.87 19.27 11.34
CA PHE A 5 -4.45 19.36 11.03
C PHE A 5 -3.91 20.80 11.01
N SER A 6 -4.71 21.81 11.36
CA SER A 6 -4.33 23.23 11.26
C SER A 6 -3.01 23.56 11.96
N ARG A 7 -2.74 22.94 13.13
CA ARG A 7 -1.48 23.10 13.87
C ARG A 7 -0.24 22.65 13.07
N PHE A 8 -0.39 21.77 12.09
CA PHE A 8 0.69 21.27 11.24
C PHE A 8 0.81 22.03 9.90
N TYR A 9 -0.09 22.97 9.59
CA TYR A 9 -0.07 23.72 8.33
C TYR A 9 1.24 24.48 8.07
N PRO A 10 1.92 25.06 9.08
CA PRO A 10 3.24 25.63 8.87
C PRO A 10 4.26 24.61 8.33
N ILE A 11 4.18 23.35 8.77
CA ILE A 11 5.04 22.26 8.28
C ILE A 11 4.65 21.89 6.85
N PHE A 12 3.36 21.73 6.58
CA PHE A 12 2.87 21.40 5.23
C PHE A 12 3.25 22.46 4.20
N LYS A 13 3.25 23.74 4.61
CA LYS A 13 3.73 24.85 3.79
C LYS A 13 5.20 24.68 3.42
N VAL A 14 6.07 24.40 4.39
CA VAL A 14 7.50 24.14 4.14
C VAL A 14 7.70 22.90 3.27
N MET A 15 6.98 21.80 3.54
CA MET A 15 7.04 20.59 2.73
C MET A 15 6.65 20.88 1.27
N GLN A 16 5.59 21.65 1.05
CA GLN A 16 5.16 22.04 -0.29
C GLN A 16 6.22 22.89 -1.00
N ASP A 17 6.79 23.88 -0.31
CA ASP A 17 7.76 24.81 -0.91
C ASP A 17 9.12 24.15 -1.19
N THR A 18 9.46 23.09 -0.45
CA THR A 18 10.69 22.30 -0.65
C THR A 18 10.47 21.05 -1.50
N GLY A 19 9.23 20.79 -1.92
CA GLY A 19 8.88 19.61 -2.69
C GLY A 19 8.93 18.30 -1.91
N LEU A 20 8.86 18.29 -0.57
CA LEU A 20 8.75 17.05 0.21
C LEU A 20 7.40 16.35 -0.04
N VAL A 21 7.34 15.06 0.33
CA VAL A 21 6.14 14.23 0.23
C VAL A 21 5.53 14.05 1.62
N LEU A 22 4.21 14.23 1.72
CA LEU A 22 3.42 13.93 2.91
C LEU A 22 2.80 12.53 2.78
N ASN A 23 3.34 11.57 3.52
CA ASN A 23 2.82 10.20 3.61
C ASN A 23 1.80 10.11 4.75
N ILE A 24 0.60 9.60 4.46
CA ILE A 24 -0.53 9.63 5.39
C ILE A 24 -1.05 8.21 5.63
N HIS A 25 -0.98 7.76 6.89
CA HIS A 25 -1.82 6.67 7.39
C HIS A 25 -3.25 7.20 7.58
N GLY A 26 -4.09 7.08 6.55
CA GLY A 26 -5.37 7.76 6.49
C GLY A 26 -6.51 7.07 7.22
N GLU A 27 -6.43 6.93 8.55
CA GLU A 27 -7.53 6.44 9.40
C GLU A 27 -7.89 7.50 10.47
N ARG A 28 -9.17 7.82 10.64
CA ARG A 28 -9.60 8.53 11.86
C ARG A 28 -9.48 7.59 13.07
N PRO A 29 -8.95 8.07 14.22
CA PRO A 29 -8.99 7.31 15.46
C PRO A 29 -10.41 6.85 15.81
N SER A 30 -10.54 5.65 16.36
CA SER A 30 -11.84 5.11 16.79
C SER A 30 -12.43 5.96 17.92
N ILE A 31 -13.61 6.50 17.71
CA ILE A 31 -14.41 7.27 18.66
C ILE A 31 -15.80 6.63 18.67
N GLN A 32 -16.15 5.98 19.78
CA GLN A 32 -17.40 5.20 19.90
C GLN A 32 -18.64 6.08 19.75
N SER A 33 -18.65 7.26 20.36
CA SER A 33 -19.77 8.22 20.27
C SER A 33 -20.03 8.73 18.85
N GLU A 34 -19.02 8.70 17.98
CA GLU A 34 -19.12 9.06 16.56
C GLU A 34 -19.28 7.83 15.65
N GLY A 35 -19.39 6.62 16.23
CA GLY A 35 -19.48 5.36 15.50
C GLY A 35 -18.27 5.10 14.58
N ILE A 36 -17.08 5.58 14.94
CA ILE A 36 -15.84 5.32 14.17
C ILE A 36 -15.24 4.01 14.65
N ASN A 37 -14.97 3.11 13.72
CA ASN A 37 -14.37 1.81 13.96
C ASN A 37 -13.39 1.45 12.83
N VAL A 38 -12.69 0.33 12.95
CA VAL A 38 -11.66 -0.09 11.99
C VAL A 38 -12.17 -0.32 10.56
N ILE A 39 -13.49 -0.50 10.37
CA ILE A 39 -14.09 -0.67 9.04
C ILE A 39 -14.29 0.68 8.35
N ASN A 40 -14.75 1.69 9.07
CA ASN A 40 -15.09 3.01 8.51
C ASN A 40 -14.07 4.13 8.80
N ALA A 41 -13.00 3.84 9.53
CA ALA A 41 -11.97 4.82 9.89
C ALA A 41 -11.30 5.46 8.67
N GLU A 42 -11.00 4.68 7.63
CA GLU A 42 -10.40 5.19 6.38
C GLU A 42 -11.38 6.04 5.56
N PRO A 43 -12.62 5.61 5.26
CA PRO A 43 -13.62 6.47 4.61
C PRO A 43 -13.88 7.77 5.36
N LYS A 44 -13.91 7.73 6.69
CA LYS A 44 -14.11 8.93 7.53
C LYS A 44 -12.90 9.86 7.52
N PHE A 45 -11.72 9.41 7.12
CA PHE A 45 -10.53 10.24 6.98
C PHE A 45 -10.53 11.08 5.69
N LEU A 46 -11.20 10.61 4.63
CA LEU A 46 -11.15 11.22 3.29
C LEU A 46 -11.48 12.73 3.25
N PRO A 47 -12.42 13.28 4.04
CA PRO A 47 -12.63 14.73 4.10
C PRO A 47 -11.36 15.51 4.48
N ALA A 48 -10.51 14.98 5.35
CA ALA A 48 -9.24 15.60 5.71
C ALA A 48 -8.24 15.58 4.55
N LEU A 49 -8.18 14.49 3.79
CA LEU A 49 -7.36 14.41 2.57
C LEU A 49 -7.76 15.49 1.56
N PHE A 50 -9.06 15.64 1.29
CA PHE A 50 -9.56 16.68 0.39
C PHE A 50 -9.25 18.09 0.90
N ALA A 51 -9.40 18.34 2.20
CA ALA A 51 -9.07 19.63 2.80
C ALA A 51 -7.57 19.96 2.66
N ILE A 52 -6.68 19.01 3.00
CA ILE A 52 -5.23 19.19 2.87
C ILE A 52 -4.85 19.45 1.41
N HIS A 53 -5.38 18.67 0.46
CA HIS A 53 -5.10 18.87 -0.96
C HIS A 53 -5.59 20.23 -1.47
N ARG A 54 -6.79 20.67 -1.07
CA ARG A 54 -7.34 21.99 -1.42
C ARG A 54 -6.45 23.12 -0.89
N ASP A 55 -6.00 23.00 0.34
CA ASP A 55 -5.25 24.07 1.03
C ASP A 55 -3.75 24.07 0.61
N PHE A 56 -3.23 22.93 0.15
CA PHE A 56 -1.86 22.74 -0.32
C PHE A 56 -1.82 22.03 -1.69
N PRO A 57 -2.26 22.69 -2.78
CA PRO A 57 -2.48 22.03 -4.08
C PRO A 57 -1.18 21.55 -4.76
N ARG A 58 -0.01 22.05 -4.36
CA ARG A 58 1.29 21.60 -4.87
C ARG A 58 2.00 20.61 -3.94
N LEU A 59 1.48 20.38 -2.73
CA LEU A 59 2.06 19.40 -1.81
C LEU A 59 1.86 18.01 -2.40
N ARG A 60 2.95 17.25 -2.52
CA ARG A 60 2.89 15.85 -2.92
C ARG A 60 2.39 15.03 -1.74
N ILE A 61 1.32 14.25 -1.94
CA ILE A 61 0.67 13.48 -0.88
C ILE A 61 0.54 12.02 -1.31
N VAL A 62 0.86 11.11 -0.40
CA VAL A 62 0.52 9.69 -0.53
C VAL A 62 -0.51 9.33 0.52
N LEU A 63 -1.71 8.93 0.09
CA LEU A 63 -2.61 8.16 0.95
C LEU A 63 -2.08 6.72 0.97
N GLU A 64 -1.38 6.36 2.03
CA GLU A 64 -0.72 5.07 2.11
C GLU A 64 -1.73 3.93 2.21
N HIS A 65 -1.33 2.75 1.71
CA HIS A 65 -1.98 1.44 1.87
C HIS A 65 -3.52 1.53 1.87
N CYS A 66 -4.09 2.07 0.79
CA CYS A 66 -5.54 2.21 0.63
C CYS A 66 -6.23 0.85 0.77
N THR A 67 -7.31 0.78 1.55
CA THR A 67 -8.02 -0.48 1.82
C THR A 67 -9.49 -0.50 1.42
N THR A 68 -10.06 0.64 1.04
CA THR A 68 -11.47 0.78 0.68
C THR A 68 -11.70 1.24 -0.75
N ARG A 69 -12.84 0.84 -1.32
CA ARG A 69 -13.36 1.41 -2.57
C ARG A 69 -13.54 2.93 -2.47
N ALA A 70 -13.89 3.45 -1.30
CA ALA A 70 -14.05 4.88 -1.06
C ALA A 70 -12.72 5.64 -1.24
N ALA A 71 -11.61 5.12 -0.71
CA ALA A 71 -10.29 5.70 -0.91
C ALA A 71 -9.86 5.67 -2.38
N ILE A 72 -10.08 4.54 -3.08
CA ILE A 72 -9.81 4.44 -4.52
C ILE A 72 -10.61 5.47 -5.34
N HIS A 73 -11.88 5.68 -4.96
CA HIS A 73 -12.71 6.71 -5.59
C HIS A 73 -12.18 8.12 -5.29
N ALA A 74 -11.83 8.42 -4.04
CA ALA A 74 -11.29 9.73 -3.67
C ALA A 74 -9.98 10.07 -4.40
N ILE A 75 -9.05 9.13 -4.49
CA ILE A 75 -7.81 9.32 -5.27
C ILE A 75 -8.12 9.53 -6.76
N SER A 76 -9.08 8.79 -7.32
CA SER A 76 -9.48 8.98 -8.71
C SER A 76 -10.14 10.35 -8.94
N GLU A 77 -10.97 10.81 -8.00
CA GLU A 77 -11.66 12.10 -8.08
C GLU A 77 -10.67 13.27 -8.01
N ILE A 78 -9.70 13.23 -7.09
CA ILE A 78 -8.63 14.24 -6.99
C ILE A 78 -7.85 14.35 -8.31
N ASN A 79 -7.67 13.23 -9.02
CA ASN A 79 -6.90 13.16 -10.25
C ASN A 79 -7.75 13.15 -11.53
N LYS A 80 -9.04 13.52 -11.46
CA LYS A 80 -9.95 13.42 -12.62
C LYS A 80 -9.52 14.27 -13.82
N ASP A 81 -8.89 15.41 -13.55
CA ASP A 81 -8.44 16.38 -14.56
C ASP A 81 -6.95 16.19 -14.94
N LEU A 82 -6.28 15.16 -14.40
CA LEU A 82 -4.88 14.87 -14.66
C LEU A 82 -4.66 14.51 -16.14
N LYS A 83 -3.83 15.28 -16.84
CA LYS A 83 -3.56 15.03 -18.25
C LYS A 83 -2.52 13.93 -18.42
N LYS A 84 -2.58 13.25 -19.58
CA LYS A 84 -1.60 12.22 -19.93
C LYS A 84 -0.19 12.79 -19.89
N GLY A 85 0.68 12.18 -19.09
CA GLY A 85 2.09 12.56 -18.95
C GLY A 85 2.38 13.40 -17.71
N GLU A 86 1.38 14.05 -17.12
CA GLU A 86 1.52 14.81 -15.87
C GLU A 86 1.79 13.88 -14.69
N ILE A 87 2.49 14.42 -13.68
CA ILE A 87 2.76 13.74 -12.43
C ILE A 87 1.64 14.12 -11.45
N PRO A 88 0.91 13.15 -10.87
CA PRO A 88 -0.12 13.45 -9.89
C PRO A 88 0.47 14.10 -8.63
N THR A 89 -0.26 15.03 -8.03
CA THR A 89 0.11 15.60 -6.72
C THR A 89 -0.36 14.72 -5.57
N VAL A 90 -1.41 13.93 -5.77
CA VAL A 90 -1.94 12.98 -4.77
C VAL A 90 -2.00 11.58 -5.37
N VAL A 91 -1.40 10.61 -4.69
CA VAL A 91 -1.41 9.19 -5.09
C VAL A 91 -1.90 8.31 -3.95
N GLY A 92 -2.46 7.16 -4.30
CA GLY A 92 -2.77 6.09 -3.35
C GLY A 92 -1.77 4.95 -3.49
N SER A 93 -1.11 4.56 -2.40
CA SER A 93 -0.31 3.33 -2.41
C SER A 93 -1.18 2.12 -2.09
N ILE A 94 -0.87 0.98 -2.70
CA ILE A 94 -1.62 -0.27 -2.51
C ILE A 94 -0.63 -1.40 -2.19
N THR A 95 -0.93 -2.16 -1.15
CA THR A 95 -0.07 -3.24 -0.65
C THR A 95 -0.28 -4.53 -1.42
N ALA A 96 0.68 -5.46 -1.30
CA ALA A 96 0.49 -6.80 -1.83
C ALA A 96 -0.64 -7.53 -1.10
N HIS A 97 -0.71 -7.44 0.23
CA HIS A 97 -1.63 -8.25 1.02
C HIS A 97 -3.10 -7.81 0.91
N HIS A 98 -3.40 -6.50 0.79
CA HIS A 98 -4.78 -6.02 0.59
C HIS A 98 -5.36 -6.38 -0.78
N LEU A 99 -4.53 -6.81 -1.75
CA LEU A 99 -4.99 -7.31 -3.05
C LEU A 99 -5.50 -8.76 -2.98
N PHE A 100 -5.25 -9.46 -1.86
CA PHE A 100 -5.72 -10.83 -1.63
C PHE A 100 -6.71 -10.90 -0.47
N LEU A 101 -6.42 -10.21 0.63
CA LEU A 101 -7.14 -10.34 1.89
C LEU A 101 -8.47 -9.60 1.88
N THR A 102 -9.40 -10.16 2.64
CA THR A 102 -10.68 -9.60 3.06
C THR A 102 -10.79 -9.71 4.59
N ILE A 103 -11.90 -9.24 5.15
CA ILE A 103 -12.20 -9.36 6.58
C ILE A 103 -12.16 -10.80 7.08
N ASP A 104 -12.62 -11.75 6.25
CA ASP A 104 -12.68 -13.16 6.61
C ASP A 104 -11.27 -13.76 6.75
N ASP A 105 -10.29 -13.23 6.00
CA ASP A 105 -8.95 -13.78 6.01
C ASP A 105 -8.13 -13.41 7.25
N TRP A 106 -8.49 -12.36 7.98
CA TRP A 106 -7.84 -11.98 9.24
C TRP A 106 -8.70 -12.23 10.48
N THR A 107 -10.01 -12.43 10.30
CA THR A 107 -10.90 -12.85 11.38
C THR A 107 -10.50 -14.25 11.84
N GLY A 108 -9.95 -14.36 13.05
CA GLY A 108 -9.41 -15.62 13.56
C GLY A 108 -8.00 -15.98 13.03
N ASN A 109 -7.37 -15.13 12.22
CA ASN A 109 -6.00 -15.33 11.76
C ASN A 109 -5.12 -14.08 12.01
N PRO A 110 -4.42 -14.03 13.16
CA PRO A 110 -3.57 -12.90 13.55
C PRO A 110 -2.44 -12.55 12.56
N VAL A 111 -1.97 -13.54 11.78
CA VAL A 111 -0.90 -13.31 10.79
C VAL A 111 -1.35 -12.31 9.72
N ASN A 112 -2.64 -12.35 9.35
CA ASN A 112 -3.23 -11.48 8.33
C ASN A 112 -3.74 -10.14 8.90
N TYR A 113 -3.68 -9.94 10.23
CA TYR A 113 -4.09 -8.68 10.86
C TYR A 113 -3.07 -7.55 10.63
N CYS A 114 -3.52 -6.46 10.02
CA CYS A 114 -2.78 -5.22 9.77
C CYS A 114 -3.66 -4.00 9.98
N LYS A 115 -3.07 -2.80 9.88
CA LYS A 115 -3.79 -1.53 9.88
C LYS A 115 -3.40 -0.75 8.61
N PRO A 116 -4.37 -0.22 7.85
CA PRO A 116 -5.80 -0.45 7.99
C PRO A 116 -6.15 -1.93 7.73
N VAL A 117 -7.18 -2.45 8.40
CA VAL A 117 -7.57 -3.86 8.23
C VAL A 117 -8.03 -4.13 6.80
N ALA A 118 -7.83 -5.33 6.27
CA ALA A 118 -8.49 -5.72 5.02
C ALA A 118 -10.02 -5.70 5.21
N LYS A 119 -10.73 -5.21 4.19
CA LYS A 119 -12.15 -4.86 4.26
C LYS A 119 -13.01 -5.90 3.53
N PHE A 120 -14.09 -5.49 2.90
CA PHE A 120 -14.99 -6.41 2.19
C PHE A 120 -14.42 -6.81 0.81
N ALA A 121 -15.01 -7.84 0.20
CA ALA A 121 -14.58 -8.33 -1.10
C ALA A 121 -14.67 -7.23 -2.18
N GLU A 122 -15.69 -6.37 -2.13
CA GLU A 122 -15.88 -5.26 -3.06
C GLU A 122 -14.77 -4.21 -2.95
N ASP A 123 -14.25 -4.01 -1.73
CA ASP A 123 -13.11 -3.14 -1.49
C ASP A 123 -11.84 -3.75 -2.09
N ARG A 124 -11.53 -5.01 -1.77
CA ARG A 124 -10.41 -5.75 -2.37
C ARG A 124 -10.47 -5.70 -3.90
N ASP A 125 -11.63 -5.93 -4.49
CA ASP A 125 -11.79 -5.93 -5.94
C ASP A 125 -11.59 -4.52 -6.53
N ALA A 126 -11.97 -3.47 -5.81
CA ALA A 126 -11.65 -2.10 -6.19
C ALA A 126 -10.14 -1.83 -6.16
N LEU A 127 -9.43 -2.34 -5.15
CA LEU A 127 -7.96 -2.25 -5.07
C LEU A 127 -7.29 -3.00 -6.22
N VAL A 128 -7.75 -4.22 -6.54
CA VAL A 128 -7.22 -5.01 -7.66
C VAL A 128 -7.42 -4.28 -8.99
N ARG A 129 -8.61 -3.74 -9.24
CA ARG A 129 -8.87 -2.92 -10.43
C ARG A 129 -7.99 -1.68 -10.47
N ALA A 130 -7.78 -1.02 -9.33
CA ALA A 130 -6.94 0.18 -9.24
C ALA A 130 -5.46 -0.13 -9.54
N ALA A 131 -4.89 -1.14 -8.87
CA ALA A 131 -3.50 -1.56 -9.05
C ALA A 131 -3.21 -2.02 -10.49
N THR A 132 -4.17 -2.67 -11.14
CA THR A 132 -4.03 -3.17 -12.52
C THR A 132 -4.51 -2.19 -13.60
N SER A 133 -4.93 -0.98 -13.22
CA SER A 133 -5.54 0.00 -14.14
C SER A 133 -4.57 0.69 -15.10
N GLY A 134 -3.27 0.71 -14.79
CA GLY A 134 -2.30 1.54 -15.50
C GLY A 134 -2.41 3.05 -15.21
N LYS A 135 -3.17 3.46 -14.19
CA LYS A 135 -3.27 4.86 -13.75
C LYS A 135 -2.07 5.24 -12.87
N SER A 136 -1.40 6.34 -13.19
CA SER A 136 -0.15 6.76 -12.53
C SER A 136 -0.29 7.20 -11.07
N TYR A 137 -1.53 7.41 -10.59
CA TYR A 137 -1.83 7.76 -9.21
C TYR A 137 -2.16 6.57 -8.31
N PHE A 138 -2.05 5.34 -8.81
CA PHE A 138 -1.99 4.14 -7.99
C PHE A 138 -0.58 3.55 -8.09
N ILE A 139 0.13 3.58 -6.96
CA ILE A 139 1.51 3.13 -6.88
C ILE A 139 1.63 1.94 -5.93
N PHE A 140 2.69 1.15 -6.09
CA PHE A 140 2.99 0.09 -5.14
C PHE A 140 3.65 0.63 -3.87
N GLY A 141 3.20 0.15 -2.71
CA GLY A 141 3.88 0.29 -1.43
C GLY A 141 3.61 -0.95 -0.59
N SER A 142 4.63 -1.70 -0.17
CA SER A 142 4.43 -3.05 0.38
C SER A 142 3.72 -3.06 1.74
N ASP A 143 3.96 -2.02 2.55
CA ASP A 143 3.72 -2.00 3.99
C ASP A 143 4.16 -3.32 4.65
N SER A 144 5.33 -3.82 4.23
CA SER A 144 5.86 -5.05 4.76
C SER A 144 6.32 -4.82 6.20
N ALA A 145 5.52 -5.30 7.15
CA ALA A 145 5.72 -5.07 8.57
C ALA A 145 6.02 -6.41 9.30
N PRO A 146 7.30 -6.82 9.38
CA PRO A 146 7.68 -8.06 10.06
C PRO A 146 7.42 -7.97 11.56
N HIS A 147 6.83 -9.03 12.11
CA HIS A 147 6.68 -9.23 13.55
C HIS A 147 7.08 -10.65 13.90
N GLU A 148 7.67 -10.79 15.10
CA GLU A 148 7.89 -12.11 15.69
C GLU A 148 6.56 -12.85 15.84
N ILE A 149 6.60 -14.18 15.69
CA ILE A 149 5.42 -15.03 15.89
C ILE A 149 4.80 -14.79 17.26
N SER A 150 5.62 -14.58 18.31
CA SER A 150 5.17 -14.29 19.68
C SER A 150 4.25 -13.06 19.77
N LYS A 151 4.41 -12.06 18.89
CA LYS A 151 3.60 -10.83 18.85
C LYS A 151 2.29 -11.00 18.06
N LYS A 152 2.19 -12.08 17.28
CA LYS A 152 0.99 -12.47 16.54
C LYS A 152 0.16 -13.49 17.32
N CYS A 153 0.81 -14.37 18.09
CA CYS A 153 0.19 -15.40 18.91
C CYS A 153 -0.04 -14.92 20.36
N THR A 154 -0.83 -13.85 20.52
CA THR A 154 -1.20 -13.29 21.84
C THR A 154 -2.72 -13.14 21.96
N PHE A 155 -3.23 -13.25 23.18
CA PHE A 155 -4.67 -13.09 23.49
C PHE A 155 -5.12 -11.63 23.47
N ASN A 156 -4.21 -10.69 23.72
CA ASN A 156 -4.49 -9.25 23.70
C ASN A 156 -3.40 -8.50 22.94
N LYS A 157 -3.77 -7.36 22.32
CA LYS A 157 -2.84 -6.46 21.63
C LYS A 157 -1.99 -7.16 20.54
N ILE A 158 -2.65 -7.93 19.67
CA ILE A 158 -2.01 -8.54 18.49
C ILE A 158 -1.33 -7.43 17.67
N ALA A 159 -0.06 -7.63 17.32
CA ALA A 159 0.67 -6.67 16.51
C ALA A 159 0.09 -6.61 15.08
N ALA A 160 -0.20 -5.39 14.62
CA ALA A 160 -0.66 -5.14 13.26
C ALA A 160 0.52 -5.13 12.28
N GLY A 161 0.41 -5.90 11.20
CA GLY A 161 1.39 -5.91 10.12
C GLY A 161 1.42 -7.25 9.38
N VAL A 162 1.66 -7.21 8.07
CA VAL A 162 1.83 -8.43 7.26
C VAL A 162 3.22 -8.39 6.64
N TYR A 163 4.02 -9.43 6.88
CA TYR A 163 5.35 -9.53 6.29
C TYR A 163 5.27 -10.05 4.86
N THR A 164 5.63 -9.23 3.88
CA THR A 164 5.53 -9.57 2.44
C THR A 164 6.88 -9.47 1.71
N GLN A 165 7.87 -8.78 2.28
CA GLN A 165 9.13 -8.42 1.64
C GLN A 165 9.82 -9.56 0.84
N PRO A 166 9.94 -10.79 1.37
CA PRO A 166 10.73 -11.85 0.73
C PRO A 166 10.21 -12.30 -0.64
N TYR A 167 8.88 -12.20 -0.87
CA TYR A 167 8.23 -12.70 -2.08
C TYR A 167 7.32 -11.64 -2.73
N VAL A 168 7.55 -10.36 -2.41
CA VAL A 168 6.62 -9.27 -2.72
C VAL A 168 6.29 -9.16 -4.22
N LEU A 169 7.30 -9.25 -5.08
CA LEU A 169 7.11 -9.19 -6.52
C LEU A 169 6.51 -10.48 -7.09
N SER A 170 6.78 -11.63 -6.48
CA SER A 170 6.16 -12.90 -6.85
C SER A 170 4.65 -12.88 -6.56
N TYR A 171 4.21 -12.37 -5.41
CA TYR A 171 2.78 -12.19 -5.11
C TYR A 171 2.09 -11.31 -6.14
N LEU A 172 2.70 -10.17 -6.49
CA LEU A 172 2.14 -9.24 -7.46
C LEU A 172 2.14 -9.82 -8.88
N ALA A 173 3.18 -10.57 -9.26
CA ALA A 173 3.23 -11.23 -10.57
C ALA A 173 2.08 -12.22 -10.76
N GLU A 174 1.82 -13.08 -9.77
CA GLU A 174 0.66 -13.98 -9.81
C GLU A 174 -0.67 -13.22 -9.88
N LEU A 175 -0.80 -12.17 -9.07
CA LEU A 175 -2.01 -11.34 -9.03
C LEU A 175 -2.25 -10.62 -10.37
N PHE A 176 -1.23 -10.07 -11.01
CA PHE A 176 -1.36 -9.35 -12.26
C PHE A 176 -1.56 -10.34 -13.43
N GLU A 177 -0.88 -11.49 -13.41
CA GLU A 177 -1.05 -12.55 -14.41
C GLU A 177 -2.48 -13.13 -14.39
N ARG A 178 -3.02 -13.49 -13.22
CA ARG A 178 -4.40 -14.03 -13.13
C ARG A 178 -5.49 -13.05 -13.58
N ASN A 179 -5.18 -11.75 -13.61
CA ASN A 179 -6.07 -10.70 -14.11
C ASN A 179 -5.81 -10.33 -15.58
N GLY A 180 -4.85 -10.99 -16.25
CA GLY A 180 -4.47 -10.68 -17.63
C GLY A 180 -3.84 -9.29 -17.79
N LYS A 181 -3.11 -8.83 -16.76
CA LYS A 181 -2.55 -7.46 -16.67
C LYS A 181 -1.06 -7.44 -16.32
N LEU A 182 -0.33 -8.51 -16.62
CA LEU A 182 1.10 -8.60 -16.30
C LEU A 182 1.94 -7.48 -16.94
N ASP A 183 1.50 -6.98 -18.10
CA ASP A 183 2.06 -5.83 -18.81
C ASP A 183 2.01 -4.51 -18.01
N MET A 184 1.03 -4.38 -17.09
CA MET A 184 0.90 -3.20 -16.22
C MET A 184 1.80 -3.25 -14.98
N LEU A 185 2.32 -4.43 -14.62
CA LEU A 185 3.04 -4.64 -13.36
C LEU A 185 4.25 -3.71 -13.23
N LYS A 186 5.08 -3.60 -14.30
CA LYS A 186 6.27 -2.72 -14.32
C LYS A 186 5.93 -1.27 -14.00
N ASN A 187 4.78 -0.79 -14.45
CA ASN A 187 4.38 0.58 -14.19
C ASN A 187 4.00 0.77 -12.72
N PHE A 188 3.20 -0.15 -12.18
CA PHE A 188 2.73 -0.13 -10.80
C PHE A 188 3.87 -0.26 -9.76
N VAL A 189 4.81 -1.20 -9.97
CA VAL A 189 5.88 -1.51 -8.98
C VAL A 189 7.16 -0.68 -9.15
N SER A 190 7.28 0.09 -10.22
CA SER A 190 8.50 0.85 -10.51
C SER A 190 8.18 2.23 -11.07
N LYS A 191 7.72 2.33 -12.32
CA LYS A 191 7.72 3.63 -13.03
C LYS A 191 6.90 4.72 -12.35
N PHE A 192 5.69 4.40 -11.87
CA PHE A 192 4.81 5.40 -11.29
C PHE A 192 5.35 5.95 -9.97
N GLY A 193 5.82 5.08 -9.08
CA GLY A 193 6.48 5.47 -7.83
C GLY A 193 7.76 6.26 -8.09
N SER A 194 8.66 5.77 -8.95
CA SER A 194 9.90 6.47 -9.30
C SER A 194 9.64 7.88 -9.81
N ARG A 195 8.68 8.07 -10.73
CA ARG A 195 8.32 9.39 -11.24
C ARG A 195 7.72 10.29 -10.16
N PHE A 196 6.79 9.77 -9.34
CA PHE A 196 6.15 10.54 -8.27
C PHE A 196 7.18 11.06 -7.26
N TYR A 197 8.20 10.26 -6.91
CA TYR A 197 9.25 10.64 -5.98
C TYR A 197 10.43 11.39 -6.62
N GLY A 198 10.48 11.53 -7.95
CA GLY A 198 11.59 12.17 -8.66
C GLY A 198 12.88 11.32 -8.73
N MET A 199 12.71 9.99 -8.73
CA MET A 199 13.77 8.98 -8.82
C MET A 199 13.79 8.25 -10.17
N ASP A 200 13.18 8.83 -11.21
CA ASP A 200 13.12 8.27 -12.56
C ASP A 200 14.38 8.57 -13.41
N ASP A 201 15.27 9.43 -12.90
CA ASP A 201 16.61 9.60 -13.44
C ASP A 201 17.51 8.43 -13.03
N GLU A 202 17.59 7.44 -13.91
CA GLU A 202 18.39 6.24 -13.67
C GLU A 202 19.86 6.55 -13.40
N SER A 203 20.42 7.67 -13.90
CA SER A 203 21.84 7.99 -13.71
C SER A 203 22.21 8.15 -12.23
N LYS A 204 21.25 8.56 -11.40
CA LYS A 204 21.40 8.80 -9.95
C LYS A 204 21.34 7.53 -9.09
N LEU A 205 20.96 6.38 -9.67
CA LEU A 205 20.86 5.11 -8.93
C LEU A 205 22.25 4.56 -8.59
N ALA A 206 22.47 4.17 -7.33
CA ALA A 206 23.73 3.57 -6.88
C ALA A 206 23.99 2.18 -7.51
N CYS A 207 22.93 1.42 -7.77
CA CYS A 207 22.98 0.12 -8.43
C CYS A 207 22.17 0.18 -9.73
N LYS A 208 22.71 -0.42 -10.81
CA LYS A 208 22.04 -0.49 -12.12
C LYS A 208 21.40 -1.84 -12.40
N ASP A 209 21.58 -2.82 -11.51
CA ASP A 209 21.00 -4.14 -11.63
C ASP A 209 19.49 -4.04 -11.89
N ARG A 210 18.99 -4.98 -12.68
CA ARG A 210 17.59 -5.07 -13.04
C ARG A 210 16.98 -6.29 -12.37
N CYS A 211 15.83 -6.08 -11.77
CA CYS A 211 14.97 -7.15 -11.29
C CYS A 211 14.23 -7.80 -12.47
N TYR A 212 14.48 -9.09 -12.69
CA TYR A 212 13.77 -9.93 -13.65
C TYR A 212 12.78 -10.82 -12.92
N LEU A 213 11.53 -10.82 -13.40
CA LEU A 213 10.54 -11.83 -13.02
C LEU A 213 10.71 -13.04 -13.94
N VAL A 214 10.90 -14.21 -13.35
CA VAL A 214 11.14 -15.47 -14.05
C VAL A 214 10.03 -16.45 -13.70
N LYS A 215 9.46 -17.12 -14.69
CA LYS A 215 8.39 -18.10 -14.50
C LYS A 215 8.95 -19.43 -14.01
N LYS A 216 9.35 -19.42 -12.73
CA LYS A 216 9.96 -20.53 -12.01
C LYS A 216 9.25 -20.66 -10.66
N PRO A 217 8.64 -21.82 -10.36
CA PRO A 217 7.95 -22.03 -9.09
C PRO A 217 8.87 -21.80 -7.89
N VAL A 218 8.32 -21.17 -6.84
CA VAL A 218 8.99 -20.98 -5.55
C VAL A 218 8.03 -21.29 -4.40
N GLN A 219 8.50 -22.13 -3.47
CA GLN A 219 7.75 -22.51 -2.30
C GLN A 219 7.98 -21.50 -1.16
N ILE A 220 6.90 -20.95 -0.62
CA ILE A 220 6.97 -20.11 0.59
C ILE A 220 7.10 -21.03 1.81
N PRO A 221 8.08 -20.79 2.70
CA PRO A 221 8.19 -21.56 3.93
C PRO A 221 7.01 -21.29 4.87
N GLU A 222 6.81 -22.16 5.85
CA GLU A 222 5.77 -21.96 6.87
C GLU A 222 6.05 -20.72 7.74
N LYS A 223 7.33 -20.52 8.08
CA LYS A 223 7.86 -19.40 8.86
C LYS A 223 9.26 -19.05 8.40
N LEU A 224 9.72 -17.85 8.72
CA LEU A 224 11.09 -17.42 8.46
C LEU A 224 11.85 -17.31 9.79
N CYS A 225 13.13 -17.67 9.77
CA CYS A 225 14.01 -17.48 10.92
C CYS A 225 15.15 -16.54 10.54
N TYR A 226 15.34 -15.48 11.31
CA TYR A 226 16.43 -14.52 11.12
C TYR A 226 17.10 -14.25 12.48
N ASN A 227 18.40 -14.54 12.58
CA ASN A 227 19.18 -14.41 13.82
C ASN A 227 18.51 -15.08 15.05
N GLY A 228 17.88 -16.24 14.84
CA GLY A 228 17.16 -16.97 15.90
C GLY A 228 15.75 -16.46 16.21
N ILE A 229 15.29 -15.42 15.52
CA ILE A 229 13.93 -14.86 15.67
C ILE A 229 13.01 -15.48 14.62
N GLU A 230 11.92 -16.10 15.07
CA GLU A 230 10.89 -16.62 14.18
C GLU A 230 9.88 -15.53 13.78
N LEU A 231 9.74 -15.31 12.48
CA LEU A 231 8.87 -14.32 11.87
C LEU A 231 7.71 -15.00 11.14
N THR A 232 6.54 -14.38 11.23
CA THR A 232 5.40 -14.73 10.36
C THR A 232 5.67 -14.30 8.92
N ILE A 233 5.11 -14.99 7.93
CA ILE A 233 5.22 -14.67 6.51
C ILE A 233 3.84 -14.71 5.85
N PHE A 234 3.61 -13.86 4.86
CA PHE A 234 2.35 -13.85 4.11
C PHE A 234 2.18 -15.11 3.25
N ARG A 235 0.98 -15.70 3.27
CA ARG A 235 0.62 -16.91 2.51
C ARG A 235 1.63 -18.07 2.73
N PRO A 236 1.88 -18.47 3.98
CA PRO A 236 2.84 -19.53 4.27
C PRO A 236 2.45 -20.83 3.55
N CYS A 237 3.44 -21.65 3.20
CA CYS A 237 3.26 -22.94 2.54
C CYS A 237 2.57 -22.89 1.15
N LYS A 238 2.38 -21.71 0.54
CA LYS A 238 1.92 -21.62 -0.85
C LYS A 238 3.09 -21.69 -1.82
N GLU A 239 2.86 -22.31 -2.97
CA GLU A 239 3.73 -22.21 -4.13
C GLU A 239 3.34 -20.96 -4.92
N LEU A 240 4.34 -20.19 -5.37
CA LEU A 240 4.16 -19.09 -6.30
C LEU A 240 4.77 -19.45 -7.65
N SER A 241 4.12 -19.10 -8.76
CA SER A 241 4.55 -19.43 -10.12
C SER A 241 5.74 -18.60 -10.63
N TRP A 242 6.08 -17.51 -9.94
CA TRP A 242 7.09 -16.54 -10.34
C TRP A 242 8.16 -16.36 -9.28
N SER A 243 9.41 -16.25 -9.69
CA SER A 243 10.56 -15.90 -8.86
C SER A 243 11.23 -14.61 -9.35
N VAL A 244 12.11 -14.06 -8.53
CA VAL A 244 12.90 -12.86 -8.86
C VAL A 244 14.37 -13.22 -9.02
N GLU A 245 15.00 -12.69 -10.07
CA GLU A 245 16.45 -12.69 -10.28
C GLU A 245 16.95 -11.26 -10.46
N TRP A 246 18.18 -10.98 -10.01
CA TRP A 246 18.86 -9.71 -10.26
C TRP A 246 20.03 -9.95 -11.23
N ARG A 247 20.17 -9.08 -12.22
CA ARG A 247 21.24 -9.14 -13.24
C ARG A 247 21.72 -7.74 -13.59
#